data_AF-A0A2M8KTX4-F1
#
_entry.id   AF-A0A2M8KTX4-F1
#
_cell.length_a   1.000
_cell.length_b   1.000
_cell.length_c   1.000
_cell.angle_alpha   90.00
_cell.angle_beta   90.00
_cell.angle_gamma   90.00
#
_symmetry.space_group_name_H-M   'P 1'
#
loop_
_entity.id
_entity.type
_entity.pdbx_description
1 polymer ?
#
loop_
_entity_poly.entity_id
_entity_poly.type
_entity_poly.pdbx_seq_one_letter_code
_entity_poly.pdbx_strand_id
1 'polypeptide(L)'
;LQDEIQVITKKRKLVEEKLSKIPSVADTKAKIQSLKEDMRSARDMLSAYLEQYVQTYNQRTIEDENGAVQEIIPSYRLVKQK
;
A
#
# COMPACT_ATOMS: atom_id res chain seq x y z
N LEU A 1 -29.47 13.00 -9.68
CA LEU A 1 -28.10 12.45 -9.88
C LEU A 1 -27.04 13.07 -8.95
N GLN A 2 -26.57 14.31 -9.12
CA GLN A 2 -25.55 14.87 -8.21
C GLN A 2 -26.02 14.98 -6.74
N ASP A 3 -27.25 15.42 -6.51
CA ASP A 3 -27.81 15.55 -5.16
C ASP A 3 -28.01 14.20 -4.46
N GLU A 4 -28.41 13.17 -5.21
CA GLU A 4 -28.56 11.81 -4.69
C GLU A 4 -27.21 11.19 -4.31
N ILE A 5 -26.17 11.42 -5.11
CA ILE A 5 -24.79 10.99 -4.79
C ILE A 5 -24.30 11.66 -3.51
N GLN A 6 -24.57 12.95 -3.31
CA GLN A 6 -24.21 13.65 -2.09
C GLN A 6 -24.96 13.10 -0.87
N VAL A 7 -26.26 12.83 -0.99
CA VAL A 7 -27.08 12.24 0.08
C VAL A 7 -26.58 10.84 0.45
N ILE A 8 -26.28 10.00 -0.54
CA ILE A 8 -25.71 8.65 -0.32
C ILE A 8 -24.34 8.75 0.37
N THR A 9 -23.49 9.68 -0.05
CA THR A 9 -22.17 9.89 0.56
C THR A 9 -22.27 10.33 2.02
N LYS A 10 -23.20 11.24 2.34
CA LYS A 10 -23.47 11.67 3.72
C LYS A 10 -23.99 10.51 4.58
N LYS A 11 -24.92 9.71 4.06
CA LYS A 11 -25.43 8.52 4.76
C LYS A 11 -24.32 7.51 5.02
N ARG A 12 -23.46 7.25 4.03
CA ARG A 12 -22.30 6.36 4.19
C ARG A 12 -21.35 6.83 5.30
N LYS A 13 -21.01 8.12 5.33
CA LYS A 13 -20.16 8.70 6.39
C LYS A 13 -20.79 8.56 7.78
N LEU A 14 -22.09 8.82 7.90
CA LEU A 14 -22.81 8.65 9.17
C LEU A 14 -22.80 7.20 9.66
N VAL A 15 -22.95 6.24 8.75
CA VAL A 15 -22.87 4.81 9.09
C VAL A 15 -21.43 4.41 9.45
N GLU A 16 -20.43 4.86 8.69
CA GLU A 16 -19.01 4.64 9.01
C GLU A 16 -18.65 5.21 10.40
N GLU A 17 -19.17 6.39 10.74
CA GLU A 17 -18.95 7.02 12.04
C GLU A 17 -19.60 6.21 13.18
N LYS A 18 -20.85 5.75 12.99
CA LYS A 18 -21.53 4.89 13.97
C LYS A 18 -20.81 3.55 14.14
N LEU A 19 -20.34 2.94 13.06
CA LEU A 19 -19.57 1.70 13.10
C LEU A 19 -18.22 1.91 13.79
N SER A 20 -17.56 3.05 13.58
CA SER A 20 -16.29 3.37 14.26
C SER A 20 -16.42 3.58 15.78
N LYS A 21 -17.63 3.83 16.29
CA LYS A 21 -17.91 3.90 17.74
C LYS A 21 -18.04 2.51 18.37
N ILE A 22 -18.14 1.45 17.57
CA ILE A 22 -18.10 0.07 18.06
C ILE A 22 -16.62 -0.29 18.31
N PRO A 23 -16.20 -0.58 19.55
CA PRO A 23 -14.79 -0.80 19.88
C PRO A 23 -14.11 -1.88 19.01
N SER A 24 -14.79 -3.01 18.78
CA SER A 24 -14.26 -4.10 17.95
C SER A 24 -13.99 -3.70 16.49
N VAL A 25 -14.81 -2.80 15.94
CA VAL A 25 -14.62 -2.29 14.58
C VAL A 25 -13.48 -1.28 14.53
N ALA A 26 -13.37 -0.41 15.55
CA ALA A 26 -12.26 0.53 15.67
C ALA A 26 -10.92 -0.20 15.78
N ASP A 27 -10.82 -1.22 16.63
CA ASP A 27 -9.61 -2.02 16.83
C ASP A 27 -9.22 -2.78 15.55
N THR A 28 -10.21 -3.38 14.87
CA THR A 28 -9.98 -4.06 13.58
C THR A 28 -9.47 -3.07 12.53
N LYS A 29 -10.07 -1.88 12.45
CA LYS A 29 -9.65 -0.84 11.50
C LYS A 29 -8.24 -0.34 11.80
N ALA A 30 -7.89 -0.15 13.07
CA ALA A 30 -6.55 0.22 13.48
C ALA A 30 -5.54 -0.87 13.10
N LYS A 31 -5.87 -2.15 13.31
CA LYS A 31 -5.00 -3.27 12.92
C LYS A 31 -4.81 -3.38 11.42
N ILE A 32 -5.88 -3.18 10.63
CA ILE A 32 -5.78 -3.12 9.16
C ILE A 32 -4.86 -1.97 8.73
N GLN A 33 -4.99 -0.80 9.37
CA GLN A 33 -4.15 0.34 9.05
C GLN A 33 -2.68 0.09 9.37
N SER A 34 -2.39 -0.49 10.55
CA SER A 34 -1.04 -0.93 10.93
C SER A 34 -0.46 -1.90 9.90
N LEU A 35 -1.20 -2.95 9.54
CA LEU A 35 -0.74 -3.94 8.56
C LEU A 35 -0.45 -3.30 7.18
N LYS A 36 -1.24 -2.32 6.76
CA LYS A 36 -0.99 -1.58 5.52
C LYS A 36 0.30 -0.75 5.59
N GLU A 37 0.57 -0.15 6.74
CA GLU A 37 1.80 0.62 6.97
C GLU A 37 3.02 -0.31 7.01
N ASP A 38 2.91 -1.46 7.67
CA ASP A 38 3.94 -2.49 7.72
C ASP A 38 4.25 -3.03 6.32
N MET A 39 3.22 -3.38 5.54
CA MET A 39 3.37 -3.83 4.15
C MET A 39 4.03 -2.76 3.28
N ARG A 40 3.65 -1.49 3.46
CA ARG A 40 4.28 -0.38 2.72
C ARG A 40 5.75 -0.25 3.08
N SER A 41 6.08 -0.27 4.37
CA SER A 41 7.45 -0.20 4.86
C SER A 41 8.31 -1.35 4.33
N ALA A 42 7.81 -2.58 4.41
CA ALA A 42 8.51 -3.76 3.88
C ALA A 42 8.75 -3.66 2.36
N ARG A 43 7.75 -3.19 1.60
CA ARG A 43 7.90 -2.98 0.15
C ARG A 43 8.93 -1.91 -0.16
N ASP A 44 8.93 -0.81 0.58
CA ASP A 44 9.86 0.30 0.37
C ASP A 44 11.30 -0.14 0.72
N MET A 45 11.49 -0.93 1.79
CA MET A 45 12.78 -1.56 2.10
C MET A 45 13.25 -2.53 1.01
N LEU A 46 12.36 -3.39 0.52
CA LEU A 46 12.67 -4.32 -0.57
C LEU A 46 13.07 -3.55 -1.83
N SER A 47 12.37 -2.46 -2.15
CA SER A 47 12.66 -1.63 -3.32
C SER A 47 14.05 -1.01 -3.22
N ALA A 48 14.44 -0.50 -2.05
CA ALA A 48 15.77 0.03 -1.80
C ALA A 48 16.86 -1.05 -1.95
N TYR A 49 16.62 -2.26 -1.43
CA TYR A 49 17.55 -3.38 -1.58
C TYR A 49 17.74 -3.79 -3.04
N LEU A 50 16.64 -3.90 -3.80
CA LEU A 50 16.70 -4.24 -5.23
C LEU A 50 17.41 -3.15 -6.04
N GLU A 51 17.21 -1.88 -5.70
CA GLU A 51 17.95 -0.77 -6.32
C GLU A 51 19.45 -0.89 -6.05
N GLN A 52 19.84 -1.12 -4.79
CA GLN A 52 21.24 -1.31 -4.41
C GLN A 52 21.87 -2.52 -5.14
N TYR A 53 21.12 -3.62 -5.28
CA TYR A 53 21.58 -4.79 -6.03
C TYR A 53 21.91 -4.43 -7.48
N VAL A 54 21.00 -3.74 -8.17
CA VAL A 54 21.22 -3.30 -9.56
C VAL A 54 22.42 -2.36 -9.66
N GLN A 55 22.59 -1.44 -8.71
CA GLN A 55 23.74 -0.53 -8.69
C GLN A 55 25.07 -1.25 -8.47
N THR A 56 25.08 -2.27 -7.62
CA THR A 56 26.30 -3.00 -7.23
C THR A 56 26.75 -3.99 -8.29
N TYR A 57 25.82 -4.76 -8.83
CA TYR A 57 26.12 -5.88 -9.73
C TYR A 57 25.87 -5.56 -11.20
N ASN A 58 25.25 -4.42 -11.50
CA ASN A 58 24.80 -4.04 -12.85
C ASN A 58 23.96 -5.14 -13.53
N GLN A 59 23.24 -5.91 -12.72
CA GLN A 59 22.35 -7.00 -13.13
C GLN A 59 20.96 -6.73 -12.60
N ARG A 60 19.95 -7.16 -13.35
CA ARG A 60 18.53 -7.00 -13.00
C ARG A 60 17.82 -8.33 -12.78
N THR A 61 18.54 -9.44 -12.77
CA THR A 61 17.97 -10.77 -12.62
C THR A 61 18.37 -11.35 -11.28
N ILE A 62 17.41 -11.87 -10.53
CA ILE A 62 17.63 -12.60 -9.28
C ILE A 62 17.02 -13.99 -9.45
N GLU A 63 17.79 -15.01 -9.10
CA GLU A 63 17.29 -16.38 -8.98
C GLU A 63 16.71 -16.59 -7.58
N ASP A 64 15.48 -17.08 -7.49
CA ASP A 64 14.86 -17.42 -6.21
C ASP A 64 15.28 -18.80 -5.71
N GLU A 65 14.86 -19.15 -4.48
CA GLU A 65 15.18 -20.43 -3.85
C GLU A 65 14.68 -21.66 -4.63
N ASN A 66 13.73 -21.47 -5.55
CA ASN A 66 13.18 -22.52 -6.40
C ASN A 66 13.85 -22.58 -7.78
N GLY A 67 14.88 -21.76 -8.02
CA GLY A 67 15.57 -21.64 -9.29
C GLY A 67 14.82 -20.80 -10.34
N ALA A 68 13.77 -20.07 -9.94
CA ALA A 68 13.06 -19.19 -10.86
C ALA A 68 13.78 -17.84 -10.97
N VAL A 69 14.13 -17.46 -12.20
CA VAL A 69 14.74 -16.17 -12.48
C VAL A 69 13.67 -15.09 -12.59
N GLN A 70 13.79 -14.07 -11.75
CA GLN A 70 12.92 -12.92 -11.69
C GLN A 70 13.67 -11.66 -12.16
N GLU A 71 12.98 -10.77 -12.86
CA GLU A 71 13.55 -9.48 -13.30
C GLU A 71 13.12 -8.33 -12.39
N ILE A 72 14.08 -7.52 -11.99
CA ILE A 72 13.89 -6.25 -11.29
C ILE A 72 13.45 -5.21 -12.30
N ILE A 73 12.21 -4.73 -12.16
CA ILE A 73 11.62 -3.68 -13.01
C ILE A 73 11.56 -2.36 -12.21
N PRO A 74 12.45 -1.39 -12.48
CA PRO A 74 12.37 -0.07 -11.87
C PRO A 74 11.13 0.69 -12.35
N SER A 75 10.37 1.28 -11.42
CA SER A 75 9.22 2.13 -11.75
C SER A 75 9.51 3.58 -11.37
N TYR A 76 9.69 4.45 -12.36
CA TYR A 76 9.83 5.88 -12.16
C TYR A 76 8.49 6.58 -12.34
N ARG A 77 8.12 7.48 -11.40
CA ARG A 77 6.89 8.28 -11.51
C ARG A 77 7.12 9.71 -11.04
N LEU A 78 6.59 10.66 -11.78
CA LEU A 78 6.54 12.07 -11.37
C LEU A 78 5.40 12.27 -10.36
N VAL A 79 5.70 12.94 -9.24
CA VAL A 79 4.73 13.29 -8.20
C VAL A 79 4.66 14.81 -8.04
N LYS A 80 3.46 15.33 -7.77
CA LYS A 80 3.31 16.77 -7.45
C LYS A 80 4.00 17.07 -6.13
N GLN A 81 4.80 18.13 -6.07
CA GLN A 81 5.29 18.65 -4.80
C GLN A 81 4.11 19.20 -3.98
N LYS A 82 4.07 18.85 -2.69
CA LYS A 82 3.07 19.34 -1.72
C LYS A 82 3.47 20.70 -1.19
#